data_AF-A0AAW4GAU8-F1
#
_entry.id   AF-A0AAW4GAU8-F1
#
_cell.length_a   1.000
_cell.length_b   1.000
_cell.length_c   1.000
_cell.angle_alpha   90.00
_cell.angle_beta   90.00
_cell.angle_gamma   90.00
#
_symmetry.space_group_name_H-M   'P 1'
#
loop_
_entity.id
_entity.type
_entity.pdbx_description
1 polymer ?
#
loop_
_entity_poly.entity_id
_entity_poly.type
_entity_poly.pdbx_seq_one_letter_code
_entity_poly.pdbx_strand_id
1 'polypeptide(L)'
;MSTVAALSEVLEHTNRRSEGSWTRRYQHGLPVTELVSTAPTDRTGTTIRFRPDTSLLAADQLRPHDLRALVVDTQSFTVTVL
;
A
#
# COMPACT_ATOMS: atom_id res chain seq x y z
N MET A 1 9.12 -3.32 -1.50
CA MET A 1 8.32 -2.08 -1.32
C MET A 1 8.89 -0.89 -2.10
N SER A 2 10.21 -0.78 -2.28
CA SER A 2 10.88 0.38 -2.92
C SER A 2 10.35 0.74 -4.32
N THR A 3 10.22 -0.23 -5.22
CA THR A 3 9.69 0.03 -6.58
C THR A 3 8.27 0.59 -6.57
N VAL A 4 7.38 -0.01 -5.77
CA VAL A 4 5.99 0.47 -5.64
C VAL A 4 5.96 1.89 -5.07
N ALA A 5 6.79 2.18 -4.07
CA ALA A 5 6.88 3.53 -3.50
C ALA A 5 7.41 4.56 -4.52
N ALA A 6 8.43 4.20 -5.31
CA ALA A 6 9.01 5.08 -6.33
C ALA A 6 8.06 5.35 -7.50
N LEU A 7 7.21 4.39 -7.86
CA LEU A 7 6.19 4.53 -8.91
C LEU A 7 4.86 5.07 -8.40
N SER A 8 4.82 5.58 -7.16
CA SER A 8 3.60 6.13 -6.55
C SER A 8 3.75 7.62 -6.25
N GLU A 9 2.74 8.41 -6.61
CA GLU A 9 2.59 9.79 -6.14
C GLU A 9 2.54 9.85 -4.62
N VAL A 10 1.80 8.90 -4.01
CA VAL A 10 1.70 8.74 -2.57
C VAL A 10 1.61 7.28 -2.20
N LEU A 11 2.29 6.89 -1.13
CA LEU A 11 2.14 5.58 -0.50
C LEU A 11 2.06 5.74 1.02
N GLU A 12 1.14 5.02 1.64
CA GLU A 12 1.05 4.87 3.08
C GLU A 12 1.29 3.40 3.45
N HIS A 13 2.19 3.19 4.39
CA HIS A 13 2.56 1.89 4.91
C HIS A 13 2.25 1.85 6.40
N THR A 14 1.37 0.93 6.80
CA THR A 14 1.08 0.63 8.20
C THR A 14 1.59 -0.77 8.54
N ASN A 15 2.40 -0.86 9.58
CA ASN A 15 2.87 -2.12 10.14
C ASN A 15 2.25 -2.32 11.53
N ARG A 16 1.54 -3.44 11.71
CA ARG A 16 0.92 -3.83 12.99
C ARG A 16 1.69 -5.00 13.59
N ARG A 17 2.23 -4.80 14.79
CA ARG A 17 3.00 -5.80 15.54
C ARG A 17 2.72 -5.74 17.04
N SER A 18 3.00 -6.84 17.73
CA SER A 18 2.88 -6.99 19.18
C SER A 18 3.72 -5.99 19.96
N GLU A 19 4.91 -5.67 19.46
CA GLU A 19 5.91 -4.81 20.11
C GLU A 19 5.77 -3.32 19.76
N GLY A 20 4.77 -2.97 18.94
CA GLY A 20 4.55 -1.60 18.50
C GLY A 20 4.12 -1.53 17.05
N SER A 21 3.15 -0.67 16.77
CA SER A 21 2.54 -0.52 15.45
C SER A 21 2.69 0.91 14.96
N TRP A 22 2.94 1.11 13.68
CA TRP A 22 3.23 2.42 13.11
C TRP A 22 2.72 2.60 11.69
N THR A 23 2.59 3.85 11.28
CA THR A 23 2.30 4.28 9.90
C THR A 23 3.40 5.23 9.42
N ARG A 24 3.76 5.13 8.14
CA ARG A 24 4.61 6.10 7.44
C ARG A 24 4.02 6.46 6.09
N ARG A 25 4.17 7.73 5.70
CA ARG A 25 3.79 8.22 4.38
C ARG A 25 5.02 8.53 3.53
N TYR A 26 4.88 8.25 2.24
CA TYR A 26 5.83 8.55 1.19
C TYR A 26 5.17 9.38 0.10
N GLN A 27 5.93 10.26 -0.55
CA GLN A 27 5.57 10.95 -1.78
C GLN A 27 6.69 10.79 -2.79
N HIS A 28 6.37 10.35 -4.01
CA HIS A 28 7.35 10.04 -5.07
C HIS A 28 8.54 9.22 -4.54
N GLY A 29 8.26 8.18 -3.76
CA GLY A 29 9.25 7.29 -3.14
C GLY A 29 9.97 7.82 -1.89
N LEU A 30 9.84 9.10 -1.56
CA LEU A 30 10.54 9.72 -0.43
C LEU A 30 9.66 9.74 0.82
N PRO A 31 10.17 9.38 2.00
CA PRO A 31 9.41 9.51 3.23
C PRO A 31 9.15 10.97 3.56
N VAL A 32 7.89 11.32 3.79
CA VAL A 32 7.47 12.70 4.12
C VAL A 32 6.95 12.83 5.55
N THR A 33 6.90 11.72 6.28
CA THR A 33 6.62 11.68 7.71
C THR A 33 7.68 10.85 8.43
N GLU A 34 7.87 11.18 9.71
CA GLU A 34 8.40 10.23 10.68
C GLU A 34 7.50 9.00 10.80
N LEU A 35 7.96 7.98 11.53
CA LEU A 35 7.12 6.87 11.94
C LEU A 35 6.09 7.34 12.98
N VAL A 36 4.81 7.28 12.62
CA VAL A 36 3.72 7.68 13.50
C VAL A 36 3.14 6.43 14.16
N SER A 37 3.21 6.34 15.49
CA SER A 37 2.60 5.24 16.23
C SER A 37 1.10 5.13 15.97
N THR A 38 0.59 3.90 15.92
CA THR A 38 -0.85 3.61 15.77
C THR A 38 -1.39 2.95 17.03
N ALA A 39 -2.71 3.01 17.21
CA ALA A 39 -3.36 2.38 18.35
C ALA A 39 -3.04 0.86 18.41
N PRO A 40 -2.78 0.30 19.61
CA PRO A 40 -2.58 -1.13 19.78
C PRO A 40 -3.76 -1.95 19.25
N THR A 41 -3.47 -3.16 18.76
CA THR A 41 -4.48 -4.10 18.30
C THR A 41 -3.93 -5.52 18.40
N ASP A 42 -4.80 -6.50 18.63
CA ASP A 42 -4.43 -7.92 18.68
C ASP A 42 -4.10 -8.50 17.29
N ARG A 43 -4.21 -7.68 16.25
CA ARG A 43 -3.93 -8.06 14.86
C ARG A 43 -2.51 -7.71 14.48
N THR A 44 -1.81 -8.65 13.87
CA THR A 44 -0.53 -8.38 13.18
C THR A 44 -0.77 -8.27 11.68
N GLY A 45 0.14 -7.58 10.98
CA GLY A 45 0.13 -7.52 9.53
C GLY A 45 0.63 -6.21 8.96
N THR A 46 0.70 -6.17 7.64
CA THR A 46 1.18 -5.01 6.89
C THR A 46 0.11 -4.57 5.91
N THR A 47 -0.24 -3.28 5.97
CA THR A 47 -1.14 -2.66 4.99
C THR A 47 -0.35 -1.66 4.18
N ILE A 48 -0.38 -1.82 2.86
CA ILE A 48 0.18 -0.86 1.89
C ILE A 48 -0.98 -0.29 1.08
N ARG A 49 -1.11 1.03 1.07
CA ARG A 49 -2.06 1.75 0.24
C ARG A 49 -1.30 2.77 -0.57
N PHE A 50 -1.48 2.77 -1.89
CA PHE A 50 -0.72 3.63 -2.77
C PHE A 50 -1.59 4.19 -3.90
N ARG A 51 -1.18 5.35 -4.42
CA ARG A 51 -1.70 5.93 -5.65
C ARG A 51 -0.57 5.92 -6.69
N PRO A 52 -0.74 5.21 -7.82
CA PRO A 52 0.26 5.19 -8.89
C PRO A 52 0.55 6.60 -9.41
N ASP A 53 1.78 6.86 -9.82
CA ASP A 53 2.17 8.11 -10.47
C ASP A 53 1.84 8.08 -11.96
N THR A 54 0.84 8.86 -12.34
CA THR A 54 0.34 8.89 -13.72
C THR A 54 1.27 9.62 -14.70
N SER A 55 2.29 10.33 -14.19
CA SER A 55 3.35 10.90 -15.05
C SER A 55 4.40 9.86 -15.45
N LEU A 56 4.54 8.80 -14.66
CA LEU A 56 5.52 7.71 -14.88
C LEU A 56 4.90 6.48 -15.55
N LEU A 57 3.58 6.31 -15.42
CA LEU A 57 2.85 5.15 -15.91
C LEU A 57 1.80 5.58 -16.94
N ALA A 58 1.86 4.98 -18.12
CA ALA A 58 0.74 5.06 -19.04
C ALA A 58 -0.47 4.38 -18.38
N ALA A 59 -1.60 5.08 -18.32
CA ALA A 59 -2.82 4.55 -17.74
C ALA A 59 -3.40 3.46 -18.65
N ASP A 60 -2.87 2.24 -18.57
CA ASP A 60 -3.60 1.09 -19.06
C ASP A 60 -4.66 0.69 -18.03
N GLN A 61 -5.80 0.23 -18.51
CA GLN A 61 -7.01 0.08 -17.73
C GLN A 61 -7.00 -1.24 -16.95
N LEU A 62 -6.15 -1.35 -15.91
CA LEU A 62 -6.21 -2.48 -14.98
C LEU A 62 -7.60 -2.50 -14.30
N ARG A 63 -8.42 -3.52 -14.58
CA ARG A 63 -9.76 -3.67 -14.00
C ARG A 63 -9.70 -4.47 -12.70
N PRO A 64 -10.64 -4.24 -11.77
CA PRO A 64 -10.79 -5.09 -10.60
C PRO A 64 -10.96 -6.59 -10.93
N HIS A 65 -11.53 -6.93 -12.09
CA HIS A 65 -11.66 -8.33 -12.51
C HIS A 65 -10.32 -8.95 -12.92
N ASP A 66 -9.45 -8.21 -13.62
CA ASP A 66 -8.11 -8.70 -14.01
C ASP A 66 -7.30 -9.09 -12.77
N LEU A 67 -7.37 -8.26 -11.73
CA LEU A 67 -6.75 -8.54 -10.44
C LEU A 67 -7.38 -9.76 -9.74
N ARG A 68 -8.71 -9.87 -9.73
CA ARG A 68 -9.36 -11.04 -9.12
C ARG A 68 -8.92 -12.32 -9.81
N ALA A 69 -8.93 -12.37 -11.14
CA ALA A 69 -8.56 -13.55 -11.92
C ALA A 69 -7.11 -14.00 -11.65
N LEU A 70 -6.18 -13.07 -11.44
CA LEU A 70 -4.79 -13.38 -11.08
C LEU A 70 -4.62 -13.91 -9.65
N VAL A 71 -5.51 -13.53 -8.74
CA VAL A 71 -5.32 -13.76 -7.30
C VAL A 71 -6.23 -14.85 -6.73
N VAL A 72 -7.22 -15.39 -7.46
CA VAL A 72 -8.02 -16.55 -6.97
C VAL A 72 -7.14 -17.79 -6.68
N ASP A 73 -5.94 -17.86 -7.25
CA ASP A 73 -4.96 -18.94 -7.01
C ASP A 73 -3.96 -18.65 -5.87
N THR A 74 -4.00 -17.45 -5.25
CA THR A 74 -3.10 -17.07 -4.14
C THR A 74 -3.83 -16.33 -3.01
N GLN A 75 -3.65 -16.80 -1.77
CA GLN A 75 -4.58 -16.66 -0.64
C GLN A 75 -4.81 -15.26 0.00
N SER A 76 -4.70 -14.10 -0.68
CA SER A 76 -5.43 -12.85 -0.27
C SER A 76 -5.13 -11.57 -1.09
N PHE A 77 -6.16 -10.71 -1.24
CA PHE A 77 -6.02 -9.25 -1.32
C PHE A 77 -7.33 -8.48 -1.01
N THR A 78 -7.22 -7.18 -0.67
CA THR A 78 -8.35 -6.23 -0.53
C THR A 78 -8.15 -5.04 -1.48
N VAL A 79 -9.16 -4.75 -2.29
CA VAL A 79 -9.27 -3.53 -3.13
C VAL A 79 -10.49 -2.72 -2.68
N THR A 80 -10.31 -1.42 -2.49
CA THR A 80 -11.43 -0.48 -2.33
C THR A 80 -11.27 0.63 -3.37
N VAL A 81 -12.19 0.64 -4.32
CA VAL A 81 -12.45 1.74 -5.25
C VAL A 81 -13.68 2.47 -4.70
N LEU A 82 -13.61 3.80 -4.55
CA LEU A 82 -14.77 4.63 -4.18
C LEU A 82 -15.69 4.80 -5.39
#